data_AF-A0A522Z9D9-F1
#
_entry.id   AF-A0A522Z9D9-F1
#
_cell.length_a   1.000
_cell.length_b   1.000
_cell.length_c   1.000
_cell.angle_alpha   90.00
_cell.angle_beta   90.00
_cell.angle_gamma   90.00
#
_symmetry.space_group_name_H-M   'P 1'
#
loop_
_entity.id
_entity.type
_entity.pdbx_description
1 polymer ?
#
loop_
_entity_poly.entity_id
_entity_poly.type
_entity_poly.pdbx_seq_one_letter_code
_entity_poly.pdbx_strand_id
1 'polypeptide(L)'
;MALRFLALLGAIFALALPAQAQVSPADQTAIRDVIERQVEAFRRDDGAAAFGYASPNIQHLFGTAETFMDMVRQGYQPVYRPRVFEFREIVTLQGMVTQKVHVIGPDGRPVTAFYPMAQQPDGSWRIEGCTLQAPDEHQA
;
A
#
# COMPACT_ATOMS: atom_id res chain seq x y z
N MET A 1 -13.20 -50.62 48.21
CA MET A 1 -11.75 -50.50 47.97
C MET A 1 -11.59 -49.81 46.63
N ALA A 2 -10.97 -48.63 46.64
CA ALA A 2 -10.82 -47.77 45.48
C ALA A 2 -9.78 -48.31 44.49
N LEU A 3 -9.98 -48.06 43.19
CA LEU A 3 -8.98 -47.36 42.38
C LEU A 3 -9.60 -46.77 41.11
N ARG A 4 -9.36 -45.47 40.91
CA ARG A 4 -9.66 -44.67 39.72
C ARG A 4 -8.51 -44.81 38.69
N PHE A 5 -8.63 -44.05 37.59
CA PHE A 5 -7.61 -43.65 36.59
C PHE A 5 -7.61 -44.47 35.30
N LEU A 6 -7.58 -43.90 34.09
CA LEU A 6 -7.68 -42.52 33.61
C LEU A 6 -7.86 -42.66 32.08
N ALA A 7 -8.95 -42.19 31.51
CA ALA A 7 -9.11 -42.14 30.05
C ALA A 7 -9.76 -40.83 29.66
N LEU A 8 -8.98 -39.75 29.68
CA LEU A 8 -9.28 -38.54 28.95
C LEU A 8 -8.02 -38.14 28.19
N LEU A 9 -7.87 -38.69 26.99
CA LEU A 9 -6.88 -38.21 26.03
C LEU A 9 -7.41 -36.86 25.53
N GLY A 10 -6.97 -35.78 26.18
CA GLY A 10 -7.29 -34.42 25.76
C GLY A 10 -6.65 -34.14 24.40
N ALA A 11 -7.44 -34.21 23.34
CA ALA A 11 -7.05 -33.70 22.03
C ALA A 11 -6.98 -32.18 22.11
N ILE A 12 -5.77 -31.64 22.33
CA ILE A 12 -5.47 -30.22 22.17
C ILE A 12 -5.53 -29.95 20.66
N PHE A 13 -6.70 -29.55 20.17
CA PHE A 13 -6.84 -28.92 18.87
C PHE A 13 -6.17 -27.54 18.97
N ALA A 14 -4.90 -27.46 18.61
CA ALA A 14 -4.24 -26.18 18.37
C ALA A 14 -4.94 -25.53 17.18
N LEU A 15 -5.83 -24.57 17.45
CA LEU A 15 -6.35 -23.65 16.45
C LEU A 15 -5.16 -22.89 15.86
N ALA A 16 -4.69 -23.31 14.70
CA ALA A 16 -3.80 -22.53 13.87
C ALA A 16 -4.59 -21.29 13.40
N LEU A 17 -4.46 -20.20 14.15
CA LEU A 17 -4.94 -18.89 13.69
C LEU A 17 -4.22 -18.59 12.36
N PRO A 18 -4.94 -18.15 11.31
CA PRO A 18 -4.28 -17.76 10.08
C PRO A 18 -3.34 -16.61 10.42
N ALA A 19 -2.05 -16.81 10.21
CA ALA A 19 -1.06 -15.76 10.31
C ALA A 19 -1.40 -14.74 9.21
N GLN A 20 -2.11 -13.67 9.57
CA GLN A 20 -2.09 -12.46 8.76
C GLN A 20 -0.61 -12.08 8.65
N ALA A 21 -0.08 -12.04 7.43
CA ALA A 21 1.30 -11.65 7.21
C ALA A 21 1.51 -10.25 7.80
N GLN A 22 2.11 -10.19 8.99
CA GLN A 22 2.37 -8.93 9.66
C GLN A 22 3.56 -8.28 8.96
N VAL A 23 3.34 -7.13 8.32
CA VAL A 23 4.39 -6.34 7.69
C VAL A 23 5.36 -5.89 8.78
N SER A 24 6.64 -6.26 8.64
CA SER A 24 7.65 -5.95 9.65
C SER A 24 7.83 -4.44 9.81
N PRO A 25 8.27 -3.92 10.98
CA PRO A 25 8.53 -2.49 11.13
C PRO A 25 9.52 -1.94 10.08
N ALA A 26 10.52 -2.73 9.69
CA ALA A 26 11.47 -2.36 8.64
C ALA A 26 10.79 -2.23 7.27
N ASP A 27 9.90 -3.16 6.92
CA ASP A 27 9.13 -3.09 5.67
C ASP A 27 8.15 -1.92 5.67
N GLN A 28 7.52 -1.62 6.81
CA GLN A 28 6.64 -0.46 6.95
C GLN A 28 7.40 0.84 6.64
N THR A 29 8.61 0.99 7.19
CA THR A 29 9.47 2.14 6.87
C THR A 29 9.84 2.15 5.39
N ALA A 30 10.33 1.03 4.84
CA ALA A 30 10.75 0.94 3.44
C ALA A 30 9.62 1.27 2.44
N ILE A 31 8.40 0.80 2.71
CA ILE A 31 7.22 1.09 1.89
C ILE A 31 6.91 2.59 1.87
N ARG A 32 6.86 3.23 3.05
CA ARG A 32 6.59 4.67 3.16
C ARG A 32 7.65 5.48 2.44
N ASP A 33 8.90 5.12 2.65
CA ASP A 33 10.08 5.69 2.02
C ASP A 33 10.00 5.71 0.49
N VAL A 34 9.52 4.62 -0.13
CA VAL A 34 9.35 4.54 -1.59
C VAL A 34 8.25 5.48 -2.09
N ILE A 35 7.12 5.54 -1.37
CA ILE A 35 5.98 6.41 -1.71
C ILE A 35 6.35 7.89 -1.54
N GLU A 36 7.02 8.24 -0.43
CA GLU A 36 7.48 9.61 -0.18
C GLU A 36 8.42 10.10 -1.28
N ARG A 37 9.39 9.26 -1.69
CA ARG A 37 10.32 9.62 -2.77
C ARG A 37 9.62 9.78 -4.12
N GLN A 38 8.60 8.99 -4.43
CA GLN A 38 7.79 9.20 -5.63
C GLN A 38 7.03 10.52 -5.59
N VAL A 39 6.37 10.83 -4.47
CA VAL A 39 5.64 12.10 -4.30
C VAL A 39 6.57 13.30 -4.37
N GLU A 40 7.77 13.19 -3.80
CA GLU A 40 8.79 14.22 -3.87
C GLU A 40 9.30 14.41 -5.31
N ALA A 41 9.45 13.33 -6.08
CA ALA A 41 9.72 13.41 -7.52
C ALA A 41 8.57 14.11 -8.28
N PHE A 42 7.30 13.83 -7.96
CA PHE A 42 6.16 14.55 -8.54
C PHE A 42 6.21 16.05 -8.28
N ARG A 43 6.58 16.49 -7.06
CA ARG A 43 6.69 17.92 -6.70
C ARG A 43 7.71 18.67 -7.55
N ARG A 44 8.77 17.99 -8.00
CA ARG A 44 9.82 18.56 -8.87
C ARG A 44 9.58 18.31 -10.36
N ASP A 45 8.42 17.76 -10.72
CA ASP A 45 8.12 17.34 -12.10
C ASP A 45 9.09 16.30 -12.68
N ASP A 46 9.75 15.56 -11.80
CA ASP A 46 10.74 14.53 -12.14
C ASP A 46 10.04 13.19 -12.43
N GLY A 47 9.43 13.13 -13.62
CA GLY A 47 8.69 11.95 -14.06
C GLY A 47 9.54 10.69 -14.17
N ALA A 48 10.82 10.83 -14.55
CA ALA A 48 11.73 9.70 -14.65
C ALA A 48 12.01 9.07 -13.28
N ALA A 49 12.31 9.88 -12.26
CA ALA A 49 12.48 9.37 -10.91
C ALA A 49 11.17 8.80 -10.35
N ALA A 50 10.04 9.49 -10.54
CA ALA A 50 8.74 9.04 -10.05
C ALA A 50 8.34 7.68 -10.64
N PHE A 51 8.52 7.51 -11.95
CA PHE A 51 8.27 6.26 -12.66
C PHE A 51 9.24 5.16 -12.23
N GLY A 52 10.48 5.53 -11.90
CA GLY A 52 11.49 4.61 -11.36
C GLY A 52 11.07 3.91 -10.06
N TYR A 53 10.22 4.51 -9.21
CA TYR A 53 9.71 3.86 -7.99
C TYR A 53 8.59 2.86 -8.24
N ALA A 54 8.01 2.85 -9.45
CA ALA A 54 6.99 1.89 -9.82
C ALA A 54 7.57 0.49 -10.02
N SER A 55 6.73 -0.52 -9.88
CA SER A 55 7.10 -1.92 -10.10
C SER A 55 7.42 -2.20 -11.58
N PRO A 56 8.11 -3.31 -11.88
CA PRO A 56 8.32 -3.74 -13.27
C PRO A 56 7.02 -3.90 -14.07
N ASN A 57 5.93 -4.33 -13.43
CA ASN A 57 4.62 -4.46 -14.09
C ASN A 57 4.06 -3.10 -14.50
N ILE A 58 4.09 -2.11 -13.61
CA ILE A 58 3.67 -0.74 -13.94
C ILE A 58 4.60 -0.12 -14.99
N GLN A 59 5.90 -0.38 -14.91
CA GLN A 59 6.84 0.09 -15.92
C GLN A 59 6.55 -0.51 -17.29
N HIS A 60 6.24 -1.81 -17.35
CA HIS A 60 5.83 -2.47 -18.59
C HIS A 60 4.50 -1.93 -19.13
N LEU A 61 3.53 -1.69 -18.26
CA LEU A 61 2.20 -1.19 -18.62
C LEU A 61 2.26 0.18 -19.31
N PHE A 62 3.05 1.12 -18.80
CA PHE A 62 3.13 2.47 -19.35
C PHE A 62 4.26 2.65 -20.38
N GLY A 63 5.28 1.80 -20.35
CA GLY A 63 6.43 1.82 -21.27
C GLY A 63 7.39 2.99 -21.08
N THR A 64 6.90 4.21 -20.92
CA THR A 64 7.71 5.43 -20.75
C THR A 64 7.25 6.27 -19.56
N ALA A 65 8.19 7.03 -19.00
CA ALA A 65 7.89 8.00 -17.95
C ALA A 65 6.93 9.11 -18.44
N GLU A 66 6.99 9.49 -19.72
CA GLU A 66 6.10 10.50 -20.29
C GLU A 66 4.63 10.04 -20.28
N THR A 67 4.37 8.84 -20.82
CA THR A 67 3.02 8.25 -20.82
C THR A 67 2.48 8.05 -19.40
N PHE A 68 3.32 7.60 -18.47
CA PHE A 68 2.97 7.51 -17.06
C PHE A 68 2.60 8.88 -16.47
N MET A 69 3.42 9.90 -16.72
CA MET A 69 3.18 11.25 -16.19
C MET A 69 1.93 11.91 -16.77
N ASP A 70 1.62 11.67 -18.04
CA ASP A 70 0.39 12.18 -18.64
C ASP A 70 -0.86 11.61 -17.97
N MET A 71 -0.86 10.29 -17.71
CA MET A 71 -1.92 9.64 -16.94
C MET A 71 -2.01 10.21 -15.51
N VAL A 72 -0.87 10.37 -14.82
CA VAL A 72 -0.83 10.91 -13.44
C VAL A 72 -1.39 12.33 -13.38
N ARG A 73 -0.98 13.21 -14.31
CA ARG A 73 -1.45 14.59 -14.37
C ARG A 73 -2.96 14.69 -14.63
N GLN A 74 -3.52 13.76 -15.38
CA GLN A 74 -4.94 13.77 -15.74
C GLN A 74 -5.83 13.16 -14.65
N GLY A 75 -5.41 12.04 -14.05
CA GLY A 75 -6.26 11.24 -13.16
C GLY A 75 -5.92 11.30 -11.67
N TYR A 76 -4.72 11.76 -11.30
CA TYR A 76 -4.17 11.58 -9.95
C TYR A 76 -3.66 12.89 -9.33
N GLN A 77 -4.31 14.02 -9.64
CA GLN A 77 -3.99 15.33 -9.07
C GLN A 77 -3.83 15.35 -7.54
N PRO A 78 -4.68 14.65 -6.74
CA PRO A 78 -4.49 14.61 -5.29
C PRO A 78 -3.16 14.00 -4.83
N VAL A 79 -2.52 13.17 -5.63
CA VAL A 79 -1.21 12.56 -5.36
C VAL A 79 -0.08 13.35 -6.03
N TYR A 80 -0.33 13.91 -7.21
CA TYR A 80 0.65 14.66 -7.98
C TYR A 80 0.92 16.06 -7.38
N ARG A 81 -0.11 16.71 -6.83
CA ARG A 81 -0.03 18.03 -6.19
C ARG A 81 -0.79 18.06 -4.85
N PRO A 82 -0.39 17.23 -3.87
CA PRO A 82 -1.08 17.15 -2.61
C PRO A 82 -0.88 18.43 -1.80
N ARG A 83 -1.97 18.91 -1.19
CA ARG A 83 -1.92 19.88 -0.08
C ARG A 83 -1.68 19.17 1.25
N VAL A 84 -2.26 17.98 1.40
CA VAL A 84 -2.09 17.08 2.55
C VAL A 84 -1.74 15.71 2.02
N PHE A 85 -0.77 15.03 2.66
CA PHE A 85 -0.36 13.68 2.33
C PHE A 85 0.07 12.96 3.62
N GLU A 86 -0.83 12.15 4.19
CA GLU A 86 -0.67 11.57 5.51
C GLU A 86 -0.79 10.04 5.45
N PHE A 87 0.27 9.35 5.84
CA PHE A 87 0.24 7.89 5.93
C PHE A 87 -0.76 7.41 6.96
N ARG A 88 -1.51 6.38 6.58
CA ARG A 88 -2.46 5.67 7.43
C ARG A 88 -1.96 4.25 7.68
N GLU A 89 -2.84 3.39 8.18
CA GLU A 89 -2.53 1.99 8.38
C GLU A 89 -2.19 1.27 7.05
N ILE A 90 -1.32 0.27 7.15
CA ILE A 90 -1.12 -0.70 6.07
C ILE A 90 -2.18 -1.78 6.22
N VAL A 91 -2.78 -2.18 5.11
CA VAL A 91 -3.80 -3.23 5.04
C VAL A 91 -3.39 -4.28 4.01
N THR A 92 -4.05 -5.42 4.03
CA THR A 92 -3.96 -6.41 2.95
C THR A 92 -5.23 -6.35 2.12
N LEU A 93 -5.13 -5.94 0.86
CA LEU A 93 -6.26 -5.92 -0.08
C LEU A 93 -5.96 -6.89 -1.22
N GLN A 94 -6.89 -7.81 -1.50
CA GLN A 94 -6.73 -8.82 -2.57
C GLN A 94 -5.40 -9.59 -2.48
N GLY A 95 -4.93 -9.86 -1.26
CA GLY A 95 -3.67 -10.57 -1.02
C GLY A 95 -2.39 -9.72 -1.15
N MET A 96 -2.49 -8.44 -1.48
CA MET A 96 -1.35 -7.52 -1.57
C MET A 96 -1.26 -6.61 -0.35
N VAL A 97 -0.02 -6.33 0.07
CA VAL A 97 0.28 -5.28 1.05
C VAL A 97 -0.05 -3.93 0.42
N THR A 98 -0.89 -3.14 1.08
CA THR A 98 -1.37 -1.86 0.55
C THR A 98 -1.22 -0.77 1.61
N GLN A 99 -0.45 0.27 1.29
CA GLN A 99 -0.33 1.45 2.15
C GLN A 99 -1.47 2.43 1.84
N LYS A 100 -2.32 2.70 2.85
CA LYS A 100 -3.33 3.75 2.75
C LYS A 100 -2.71 5.11 3.02
N VAL A 101 -3.11 6.12 2.27
CA VAL A 101 -2.71 7.51 2.49
C VAL A 101 -3.93 8.39 2.44
N HIS A 102 -4.14 9.21 3.46
CA HIS A 102 -5.10 10.29 3.40
C HIS A 102 -4.50 11.45 2.61
N VAL A 103 -5.17 11.87 1.54
CA VAL A 103 -4.67 12.94 0.68
C VAL A 103 -5.75 13.99 0.45
N ILE A 104 -5.33 15.25 0.39
CA ILE A 104 -6.18 16.37 -0.04
C ILE A 104 -5.51 17.01 -1.24
N GLY A 105 -6.20 16.98 -2.38
CA GLY A 105 -5.69 17.53 -3.63
C GLY A 105 -5.81 19.05 -3.73
N PRO A 106 -5.39 19.62 -4.87
CA PRO A 106 -5.52 21.06 -5.14
C PRO A 106 -6.96 21.56 -5.09
N ASP A 107 -7.92 20.70 -5.43
CA ASP A 107 -9.36 20.97 -5.39
C ASP A 107 -9.94 21.01 -3.96
N GLY A 108 -9.14 20.67 -2.95
CA GLY A 108 -9.53 20.66 -1.55
C GLY A 108 -10.41 19.47 -1.14
N ARG A 109 -10.66 18.49 -2.03
CA ARG A 109 -11.46 17.32 -1.69
C ARG A 109 -10.57 16.23 -1.08
N PRO A 110 -10.92 15.71 0.12
CA PRO A 110 -10.20 14.59 0.69
C PRO A 110 -10.50 13.31 -0.09
N VAL A 111 -9.49 12.48 -0.32
CA VAL A 111 -9.64 11.10 -0.79
C VAL A 111 -8.67 10.20 -0.03
N THR A 112 -8.92 8.89 -0.06
CA THR A 112 -7.93 7.89 0.36
C THR A 112 -7.23 7.35 -0.87
N ALA A 113 -5.91 7.48 -0.92
CA ALA A 113 -5.06 6.81 -1.90
C ALA A 113 -4.64 5.44 -1.35
N PHE A 114 -4.83 4.39 -2.14
CA PHE A 114 -4.39 3.04 -1.84
C PHE A 114 -3.20 2.70 -2.73
N TYR A 115 -2.05 2.42 -2.14
CA TYR A 115 -0.83 2.02 -2.85
C TYR A 115 -0.56 0.53 -2.62
N PRO A 116 -1.00 -0.36 -3.52
CA PRO A 116 -0.52 -1.73 -3.54
C PRO A 116 1.00 -1.75 -3.72
N MET A 117 1.68 -2.55 -2.90
CA MET A 117 3.13 -2.65 -2.87
C MET A 117 3.56 -4.06 -3.27
N ALA A 118 4.53 -4.13 -4.17
CA ALA A 118 5.14 -5.38 -4.60
C ALA A 118 6.56 -5.49 -4.04
N GLN A 119 6.81 -6.52 -3.23
CA GLN A 119 8.17 -6.88 -2.83
C GLN A 119 8.86 -7.58 -4.00
N GLN A 120 10.04 -7.10 -4.35
CA GLN A 120 10.86 -7.64 -5.42
C GLN A 120 11.69 -8.84 -4.94
N PRO A 121 12.25 -9.67 -5.84
CA PRO A 121 13.08 -10.82 -5.46
C PRO A 121 14.31 -10.46 -4.61
N ASP A 122 14.80 -9.22 -4.72
CA ASP A 122 15.92 -8.69 -3.92
C ASP A 122 15.48 -8.14 -2.54
N GLY A 123 14.19 -8.23 -2.22
CA GLY A 123 13.59 -7.74 -0.97
C GLY A 123 13.19 -6.26 -0.99
N SER A 124 13.52 -5.51 -2.06
CA SER A 124 13.11 -4.11 -2.19
C SER A 124 11.60 -3.97 -2.44
N TRP A 125 11.01 -2.86 -2.04
CA TRP A 125 9.59 -2.56 -2.28
C TRP A 125 9.42 -1.63 -3.48
N ARG A 126 8.38 -1.87 -4.28
CA ARG A 126 7.97 -1.02 -5.41
C ARG A 126 6.47 -0.78 -5.41
N ILE A 127 6.05 0.33 -6.01
CA ILE A 127 4.64 0.70 -6.12
C ILE A 127 4.00 -0.07 -7.29
N GLU A 128 3.05 -0.94 -6.99
CA GLU A 128 2.32 -1.76 -7.97
C GLU A 128 1.07 -1.03 -8.51
N GLY A 129 0.72 0.13 -7.95
CA GLY A 129 -0.35 0.97 -8.45
C GLY A 129 -0.77 2.02 -7.46
N CYS A 130 -1.80 2.79 -7.83
CA CYS A 130 -2.48 3.71 -6.93
C CYS A 130 -3.96 3.76 -7.33
N THR A 131 -4.88 3.71 -6.38
CA THR A 131 -6.30 4.00 -6.61
C THR A 131 -6.77 5.07 -5.63
N LEU A 132 -7.69 5.93 -6.07
CA LEU A 132 -8.26 6.99 -5.24
C LEU A 132 -9.72 6.65 -4.92
N GLN A 133 -10.08 6.73 -3.64
CA GLN A 133 -11.46 6.55 -3.18
C GLN A 133 -11.92 7.81 -2.44
N ALA A 134 -13.05 8.37 -2.86
CA ALA A 134 -13.71 9.43 -2.11
C ALA A 134 -14.25 8.90 -0.77
N PRO A 135 -14.39 9.74 0.27
CA PRO A 135 -15.08 9.35 1.50
C PRO A 135 -16.48 8.84 1.20
N ASP A 136 -16.94 7.84 1.94
CA ASP A 136 -18.31 7.36 1.81
C ASP A 136 -19.28 8.46 2.31
N GLU A 137 -20.24 8.86 1.47
CA GLU A 137 -21.20 9.95 1.78
C GLU A 137 -22.07 9.69 3.04
N HIS A 138 -22.08 8.46 3.55
CA HIS A 138 -22.85 8.06 4.74
C HIS A 138 -22.12 8.29 6.08
N GLN A 139 -20.93 8.90 6.07
CA GLN A 139 -20.22 9.33 7.27
C GLN A 139 -20.35 10.85 7.44
N ALA A 140 -21.58 11.32 7.68
CA ALA A 140 -21.89 12.70 8.08
C ALA A 140 -22.84 12.68 9.28
#